data_AF-A0A6G3X4Y7-F1
#
_entry.id   AF-A0A6G3X4Y7-F1
#
_cell.length_a   1.000
_cell.length_b   1.000
_cell.length_c   1.000
_cell.angle_alpha   90.00
_cell.angle_beta   90.00
_cell.angle_gamma   90.00
#
_symmetry.space_group_name_H-M   'P 1'
#
loop_
_entity.id
_entity.type
_entity.pdbx_description
1 polymer ?
#
loop_
_entity_poly.entity_id
_entity_poly.type
_entity_poly.pdbx_seq_one_letter_code
_entity_poly.pdbx_strand_id
1 'polypeptide(L)'
;RATGVPWDFAPCVCVTRDERWGRSYEAFGEDPALVEAMETVIQGMQGSPSGKDLHRNDKVLGSAKHFVGDGGTAYGSSTTGSYTVDQGVTEVTREELEAVHLSPFEESVKRGIGTIMPSYSSLDVLGDGRGPVKTHADAEMINGVLKDRMGFEGFVISDWQAIDQLPGDHASDVRTSVNAGLDMIMVPTAYQDFTKTLKEEVAAGRIGQARIDDAVARILTQKF
;
A
#
# COMPACT_ATOMS: atom_id res chain seq x y z
N ARG A 1 16.49 -4.12 -14.14
CA ARG A 1 16.64 -4.81 -15.45
C ARG A 1 17.98 -5.50 -15.68
N ALA A 2 19.14 -4.85 -15.46
CA ALA A 2 20.45 -5.50 -15.64
C ALA A 2 20.61 -6.80 -14.82
N THR A 3 19.94 -6.89 -13.67
CA THR A 3 19.89 -8.06 -12.77
C THR A 3 18.71 -9.00 -13.03
N GLY A 4 17.95 -8.81 -14.12
CA GLY A 4 16.77 -9.60 -14.44
C GLY A 4 15.49 -9.22 -13.67
N VAL A 5 15.56 -8.33 -12.67
CA VAL A 5 14.39 -7.91 -11.88
C VAL A 5 13.49 -6.96 -12.69
N PRO A 6 12.18 -7.27 -12.85
CA PRO A 6 11.24 -6.49 -13.65
C PRO A 6 10.33 -5.55 -12.84
N TRP A 7 10.38 -5.59 -11.51
CA TRP A 7 9.52 -4.85 -10.59
C TRP A 7 10.35 -4.25 -9.46
N ASP A 8 10.17 -2.96 -9.21
CA ASP A 8 10.88 -2.19 -8.20
C ASP A 8 9.89 -1.60 -7.18
N PHE A 9 10.23 -1.65 -5.89
CA PHE A 9 9.40 -1.12 -4.81
C PHE A 9 9.71 0.36 -4.55
N ALA A 10 9.46 1.18 -5.57
CA ALA A 10 9.66 2.62 -5.56
C ALA A 10 8.60 3.33 -6.42
N PRO A 11 8.27 4.60 -6.14
CA PRO A 11 8.87 5.47 -5.11
C PRO A 11 8.19 5.41 -3.73
N CYS A 12 8.90 5.83 -2.67
CA CYS A 12 8.19 6.27 -1.45
C CYS A 12 7.60 7.65 -1.76
N VAL A 13 6.27 7.75 -1.65
CA VAL A 13 5.53 9.01 -1.81
C VAL A 13 5.00 9.52 -0.46
N CYS A 14 5.62 9.01 0.59
CA CYS A 14 5.45 9.46 1.97
C CYS A 14 5.73 10.96 2.10
N VAL A 15 4.85 11.67 2.79
CA VAL A 15 5.06 13.08 3.20
C VAL A 15 5.45 13.07 4.67
N THR A 16 6.74 13.30 4.95
CA THR A 16 7.26 13.31 6.33
C THR A 16 6.71 14.51 7.11
N ARG A 17 6.26 14.26 8.34
CA ARG A 17 5.77 15.30 9.27
C ARG A 17 6.60 15.38 10.56
N ASP A 18 7.51 14.43 10.76
CA ASP A 18 8.37 14.34 11.93
C ASP A 18 9.69 13.65 11.59
N GLU A 19 10.77 14.44 11.51
CA GLU A 19 12.12 13.97 11.15
C GLU A 19 12.75 12.99 12.17
N ARG A 20 12.12 12.77 13.32
CA ARG A 20 12.49 11.66 14.21
C ARG A 20 12.13 10.30 13.63
N TRP A 21 11.26 10.25 12.62
CA TRP A 21 10.93 9.02 11.90
C TRP A 21 12.15 8.50 11.17
N GLY A 22 12.52 7.25 11.43
CA GLY A 22 13.73 6.63 10.89
C GLY A 22 13.74 6.46 9.37
N ARG A 23 12.62 6.71 8.69
CA ARG A 23 12.45 6.64 7.24
C ARG A 23 12.24 8.00 6.58
N SER A 24 12.41 9.11 7.30
CA SER A 24 12.23 10.46 6.74
C SER A 24 13.13 10.71 5.52
N TYR A 25 14.31 10.08 5.46
CA TYR A 25 15.22 10.15 4.32
C TYR A 25 14.69 9.48 3.04
N GLU A 26 13.64 8.65 3.14
CA GLU A 26 12.99 8.02 1.98
C GLU A 26 11.95 8.97 1.34
N ALA A 27 11.46 9.96 2.08
CA ALA A 27 10.54 10.98 1.59
C ALA A 27 11.26 12.00 0.72
N PHE A 28 10.59 12.51 -0.31
CA PHE A 28 11.11 13.65 -1.08
C PHE A 28 11.06 14.96 -0.30
N GLY A 29 10.19 15.05 0.72
CA GLY A 29 10.10 16.20 1.63
C GLY A 29 8.80 16.21 2.44
N GLU A 30 8.62 17.28 3.21
CA GLU A 30 7.44 17.52 4.06
C GLU A 30 6.27 18.24 3.35
N ASP A 31 6.51 18.70 2.12
CA ASP A 31 5.55 19.39 1.26
C ASP A 31 4.97 18.42 0.21
N PRO A 32 3.65 18.11 0.23
CA PRO A 32 3.00 17.25 -0.75
C PRO A 32 3.25 17.68 -2.20
N ALA A 33 3.32 18.98 -2.48
CA ALA A 33 3.53 19.48 -3.84
C ALA A 33 4.93 19.12 -4.37
N LEU A 34 5.93 19.06 -3.48
CA LEU A 34 7.28 18.61 -3.84
C LEU A 34 7.28 17.10 -4.13
N VAL A 35 6.58 16.31 -3.31
CA VAL A 35 6.46 14.86 -3.51
C VAL A 35 5.85 14.58 -4.89
N GLU A 36 4.72 15.19 -5.22
CA GLU A 36 4.05 15.05 -6.53
C GLU A 36 4.94 15.46 -7.71
N ALA A 37 5.74 16.52 -7.55
CA ALA A 37 6.68 16.96 -8.58
C ALA A 37 7.80 15.93 -8.83
N MET A 38 8.20 15.19 -7.80
CA MET A 38 9.24 14.16 -7.88
C MET A 38 8.72 12.82 -8.42
N GLU A 39 7.41 12.62 -8.48
CA GLU A 39 6.80 11.40 -9.04
C GLU A 39 7.01 11.22 -10.55
N THR A 40 7.71 12.14 -11.22
CA THR A 40 8.27 11.91 -12.57
C THR A 40 9.15 10.65 -12.64
N VAL A 41 9.69 10.19 -11.51
CA VAL A 41 10.36 8.89 -11.39
C VAL A 41 9.50 7.71 -11.84
N ILE A 42 8.17 7.79 -11.72
CA ILE A 42 7.24 6.75 -12.19
C ILE A 42 7.34 6.59 -13.71
N GLN A 43 7.37 7.70 -14.47
CA GLN A 43 7.60 7.64 -15.91
C GLN A 43 9.02 7.19 -16.25
N GLY A 44 10.01 7.55 -15.43
CA GLY A 44 11.38 7.04 -15.57
C GLY A 44 11.45 5.51 -15.48
N MET A 45 10.74 4.93 -14.51
CA MET A 45 10.67 3.49 -14.27
C MET A 45 9.79 2.78 -15.31
N GLN A 46 8.54 3.21 -15.49
CA GLN A 46 7.52 2.47 -16.23
C GLN A 46 7.35 2.91 -17.69
N GLY A 47 7.72 4.16 -18.00
CA GLY A 47 7.44 4.79 -19.29
C GLY A 47 6.04 5.42 -19.31
N SER A 48 5.31 5.23 -20.42
CA SER A 48 3.97 5.78 -20.57
C SER A 48 3.00 5.30 -19.48
N PRO A 49 2.08 6.17 -18.99
CA PRO A 49 1.06 5.80 -18.01
C PRO A 49 0.17 4.61 -18.41
N SER A 50 0.05 4.31 -19.71
CA SER A 50 -0.76 3.18 -20.18
C SER A 50 -0.06 1.81 -20.00
N GLY A 51 1.13 1.76 -19.40
CA GLY A 51 1.93 0.54 -19.24
C GLY A 51 2.53 -0.02 -20.54
N LYS A 52 2.24 0.58 -21.71
CA LYS A 52 2.65 0.04 -23.03
C LYS A 52 4.16 -0.11 -23.20
N ASP A 53 4.95 0.58 -22.39
CA ASP A 53 6.42 0.59 -22.44
C ASP A 53 7.06 -0.44 -21.49
N LEU A 54 6.29 -1.10 -20.60
CA LEU A 54 6.81 -2.04 -19.60
C LEU A 54 7.44 -3.30 -20.21
N HIS A 55 7.09 -3.64 -21.45
CA HIS A 55 7.72 -4.73 -22.21
C HIS A 55 9.19 -4.45 -22.57
N ARG A 56 9.61 -3.18 -22.54
CA ARG A 56 10.97 -2.79 -22.90
C ARG A 56 11.98 -3.24 -21.84
N ASN A 57 13.19 -3.56 -22.28
CA ASN A 57 14.26 -4.03 -21.40
C ASN A 57 14.90 -2.92 -20.54
N ASP A 58 14.44 -1.67 -20.67
CA ASP A 58 14.89 -0.49 -19.94
C ASP A 58 13.80 0.12 -19.04
N LYS A 59 12.72 -0.64 -18.76
CA LYS A 59 11.59 -0.20 -17.91
C LYS A 59 11.27 -1.25 -16.86
N VAL A 60 10.79 -0.87 -15.68
CA VAL A 60 10.34 -1.78 -14.61
C VAL A 60 8.98 -1.33 -14.10
N LEU A 61 8.18 -2.26 -13.61
CA LEU A 61 6.97 -1.94 -12.85
C LEU A 61 7.38 -1.19 -11.57
N GLY A 62 6.68 -0.12 -11.22
CA GLY A 62 6.93 0.64 -10.00
C GLY A 62 5.88 0.34 -8.93
N SER A 63 6.19 0.70 -7.67
CA SER A 63 5.28 0.63 -6.53
C SER A 63 5.29 1.92 -5.73
N ALA A 64 4.20 2.68 -5.77
CA ALA A 64 4.03 3.82 -4.85
C ALA A 64 3.76 3.30 -3.43
N LYS A 65 4.46 3.85 -2.44
CA LYS A 65 4.39 3.37 -1.05
C LYS A 65 4.64 4.45 0.01
N HIS A 66 4.16 4.30 1.25
CA HIS A 66 3.24 3.26 1.71
C HIS A 66 1.85 3.85 1.97
N PHE A 67 0.84 3.30 1.30
CA PHE A 67 -0.53 3.78 1.35
C PHE A 67 -1.17 3.44 2.72
N VAL A 68 -1.52 4.37 3.59
CA VAL A 68 -1.35 5.81 3.48
C VAL A 68 -1.01 6.39 4.86
N GLY A 69 -0.35 7.54 4.87
CA GLY A 69 -0.05 8.27 6.10
C GLY A 69 1.17 7.78 6.86
N ASP A 70 2.01 6.91 6.27
CA ASP A 70 3.25 6.42 6.90
C ASP A 70 4.17 7.53 7.44
N GLY A 71 4.31 8.64 6.70
CA GLY A 71 5.11 9.80 7.14
C GLY A 71 4.46 10.69 8.21
N GLY A 72 3.21 10.41 8.62
CA GLY A 72 2.42 11.21 9.57
C GLY A 72 2.24 10.61 10.96
N THR A 73 2.93 9.50 11.28
CA THR A 73 2.73 8.79 12.54
C THR A 73 3.12 9.63 13.75
N ALA A 74 2.27 9.67 14.79
CA ALA A 74 2.49 10.46 15.98
C ALA A 74 3.62 9.87 16.86
N TYR A 75 4.44 10.74 17.46
CA TYR A 75 5.46 10.32 18.40
C TYR A 75 4.88 9.60 19.62
N GLY A 76 5.42 8.42 19.93
CA GLY A 76 5.00 7.56 21.03
C GLY A 76 3.80 6.65 20.71
N SER A 77 3.27 6.70 19.48
CA SER A 77 2.11 5.89 19.06
C SER A 77 2.47 4.47 18.61
N SER A 78 3.75 4.20 18.34
CA SER A 78 4.19 2.88 17.87
C SER A 78 4.13 1.82 18.97
N THR A 79 3.66 0.63 18.59
CA THR A 79 3.66 -0.58 19.41
C THR A 79 4.69 -1.61 18.92
N THR A 80 5.47 -1.28 17.90
CA THR A 80 6.45 -2.18 17.28
C THR A 80 7.83 -2.03 17.92
N GLY A 81 8.23 -3.06 18.68
CA GLY A 81 9.59 -3.18 19.21
C GLY A 81 10.03 -1.96 20.03
N SER A 82 11.12 -1.32 19.63
CA SER A 82 11.65 -0.11 20.28
C SER A 82 11.34 1.18 19.50
N TYR A 83 10.45 1.12 18.50
CA TYR A 83 10.11 2.29 17.71
C TYR A 83 9.24 3.25 18.51
N THR A 84 9.49 4.54 18.33
CA THR A 84 8.67 5.61 18.90
C THR A 84 7.74 6.24 17.87
N VAL A 85 8.15 6.28 16.59
CA VAL A 85 7.41 6.91 15.50
C VAL A 85 7.00 5.86 14.46
N ASP A 86 7.96 5.09 13.95
CA ASP A 86 7.72 4.15 12.85
C ASP A 86 6.63 3.10 13.13
N GLN A 87 5.80 2.82 12.12
CA GLN A 87 4.65 1.90 12.20
C GLN A 87 3.59 2.27 13.26
N GLY A 88 3.61 3.52 13.72
CA GLY A 88 2.67 4.07 14.69
C GLY A 88 1.29 4.37 14.11
N VAL A 89 0.60 5.30 14.75
CA VAL A 89 -0.73 5.78 14.38
C VAL A 89 -0.59 7.17 13.78
N THR A 90 -1.16 7.36 12.59
CA THR A 90 -1.33 8.66 11.96
C THR A 90 -2.71 9.20 12.30
N GLU A 91 -2.76 10.17 13.21
CA GLU A 91 -3.99 10.84 13.64
C GLU A 91 -4.18 12.11 12.80
N VAL A 92 -5.24 12.15 11.98
CA VAL A 92 -5.47 13.24 11.03
C VAL A 92 -6.95 13.58 10.89
N THR A 93 -7.26 14.83 10.59
CA THR A 93 -8.60 15.17 10.07
C THR A 93 -8.77 14.66 8.65
N ARG A 94 -10.02 14.55 8.17
CA ARG A 94 -10.26 14.18 6.77
C ARG A 94 -9.63 15.18 5.79
N GLU A 95 -9.65 16.47 6.11
CA GLU A 95 -9.08 17.52 5.26
C GLU A 95 -7.55 17.37 5.14
N GLU A 96 -6.86 17.13 6.26
CA GLU A 96 -5.41 16.89 6.27
C GLU A 96 -5.04 15.59 5.55
N LEU A 97 -5.80 14.52 5.77
CA LEU A 97 -5.60 13.25 5.06
C LEU A 97 -5.62 13.45 3.54
N GLU A 98 -6.60 14.20 3.02
CA GLU A 98 -6.71 14.51 1.60
C GLU A 98 -5.54 15.38 1.12
N ALA A 99 -5.31 16.51 1.79
CA ALA A 99 -4.36 17.52 1.36
C ALA A 99 -2.90 17.07 1.46
N VAL A 100 -2.58 16.16 2.39
CA VAL A 100 -1.21 15.77 2.71
C VAL A 100 -0.91 14.35 2.26
N HIS A 101 -1.67 13.37 2.75
CA HIS A 101 -1.25 11.98 2.65
C HIS A 101 -1.86 11.24 1.45
N LEU A 102 -3.05 11.64 0.98
CA LEU A 102 -3.68 11.05 -0.21
C LEU A 102 -3.26 11.73 -1.51
N SER A 103 -2.94 13.03 -1.48
CA SER A 103 -2.58 13.81 -2.68
C SER A 103 -1.48 13.16 -3.54
N PRO A 104 -0.36 12.67 -2.97
CA PRO A 104 0.67 11.97 -3.76
C PRO A 104 0.17 10.67 -4.39
N PHE A 105 -0.70 9.92 -3.72
CA PHE A 105 -1.26 8.69 -4.30
C PHE A 105 -2.21 8.98 -5.46
N GLU A 106 -2.96 10.09 -5.44
CA GLU A 106 -3.74 10.52 -6.60
C GLU A 106 -2.84 10.83 -7.80
N GLU A 107 -1.72 11.49 -7.57
CA GLU A 107 -0.73 11.76 -8.62
C GLU A 107 -0.08 10.47 -9.15
N SER A 108 0.26 9.54 -8.26
CA SER A 108 0.80 8.22 -8.63
C SER A 108 -0.17 7.45 -9.52
N VAL A 109 -1.46 7.45 -9.18
CA VAL A 109 -2.51 6.81 -9.98
C VAL A 109 -2.69 7.52 -11.33
N LYS A 110 -2.71 8.86 -11.38
CA LYS A 110 -2.74 9.63 -12.65
C LYS A 110 -1.54 9.33 -13.54
N ARG A 111 -0.37 9.08 -12.94
CA ARG A 111 0.87 8.69 -13.60
C ARG A 111 0.90 7.22 -14.05
N GLY A 112 -0.13 6.44 -13.71
CA GLY A 112 -0.27 5.05 -14.10
C GLY A 112 0.65 4.11 -13.32
N ILE A 113 0.90 4.37 -12.04
CA ILE A 113 1.68 3.47 -11.18
C ILE A 113 1.12 2.04 -11.24
N GLY A 114 2.00 1.04 -11.36
CA GLY A 114 1.58 -0.35 -11.54
C GLY A 114 1.11 -1.04 -10.26
N THR A 115 1.75 -0.71 -9.14
CA THR A 115 1.43 -1.30 -7.83
C THR A 115 1.38 -0.26 -6.73
N ILE A 116 0.62 -0.54 -5.67
CA ILE A 116 0.62 0.26 -4.45
C ILE A 116 0.81 -0.67 -3.25
N MET A 117 1.65 -0.25 -2.31
CA MET A 117 1.94 -1.01 -1.10
C MET A 117 1.35 -0.30 0.11
N PRO A 118 0.42 -0.91 0.87
CA PRO A 118 -0.09 -0.26 2.07
C PRO A 118 0.92 -0.20 3.22
N SER A 119 0.78 0.79 4.10
CA SER A 119 1.63 1.05 5.25
C SER A 119 1.38 0.09 6.40
N TYR A 120 2.43 -0.26 7.15
CA TYR A 120 2.30 -0.90 8.46
C TYR A 120 1.52 -0.05 9.46
N SER A 121 1.56 1.27 9.30
CA SER A 121 0.93 2.22 10.22
C SER A 121 -0.57 2.02 10.28
N SER A 122 -1.15 2.42 11.40
CA SER A 122 -2.59 2.62 11.52
C SER A 122 -2.95 4.04 11.12
N LEU A 123 -4.13 4.22 10.55
CA LEU A 123 -4.73 5.52 10.26
C LEU A 123 -5.90 5.75 11.23
N ASP A 124 -5.94 6.90 11.88
CA ASP A 124 -7.07 7.36 12.70
C ASP A 124 -7.62 8.66 12.10
N VAL A 125 -8.80 8.59 11.47
CA VAL A 125 -9.46 9.76 10.89
C VAL A 125 -10.35 10.39 11.95
N LEU A 126 -9.85 11.47 12.55
CA LEU A 126 -10.48 12.12 13.68
C LEU A 126 -11.93 12.52 13.36
N GLY A 127 -12.85 12.04 14.19
CA GLY A 127 -14.28 12.35 14.10
C GLY A 127 -15.13 11.32 13.36
N ASP A 128 -14.55 10.26 12.79
CA ASP A 128 -15.31 9.19 12.13
C ASP A 128 -15.85 8.11 13.09
N GLY A 129 -15.33 8.08 14.32
CA GLY A 129 -15.73 7.14 15.38
C GLY A 129 -15.17 5.71 15.22
N ARG A 130 -14.28 5.46 14.26
CA ARG A 130 -13.64 4.14 14.02
C ARG A 130 -12.40 3.93 14.87
N GLY A 131 -11.71 5.01 15.23
CA GLY A 131 -10.40 4.97 15.88
C GLY A 131 -9.31 4.43 14.92
N PRO A 132 -8.11 4.11 15.44
CA PRO A 132 -7.00 3.67 14.60
C PRO A 132 -7.26 2.33 13.90
N VAL A 133 -7.15 2.30 12.57
CA VAL A 133 -7.27 1.08 11.76
C VAL A 133 -5.95 0.80 11.05
N LYS A 134 -5.44 -0.43 11.18
CA LYS A 134 -4.25 -0.89 10.42
C LYS A 134 -4.53 -0.80 8.92
N THR A 135 -3.64 -0.17 8.16
CA THR A 135 -3.93 0.11 6.75
C THR A 135 -4.09 -1.15 5.90
N HIS A 136 -3.40 -2.24 6.21
CA HIS A 136 -3.60 -3.55 5.56
C HIS A 136 -4.98 -4.20 5.84
N ALA A 137 -5.79 -3.64 6.75
CA ALA A 137 -7.15 -4.07 7.04
C ALA A 137 -8.21 -3.01 6.66
N ASP A 138 -7.82 -1.84 6.16
CA ASP A 138 -8.76 -0.75 5.91
C ASP A 138 -9.41 -0.84 4.52
N ALA A 139 -10.51 -1.60 4.47
CA ALA A 139 -11.30 -1.78 3.26
C ALA A 139 -11.85 -0.47 2.68
N GLU A 140 -12.14 0.53 3.53
CA GLU A 140 -12.64 1.82 3.06
C GLU A 140 -11.55 2.58 2.30
N MET A 141 -10.33 2.59 2.82
CA MET A 141 -9.21 3.26 2.14
C MET A 141 -8.75 2.48 0.90
N ILE A 142 -8.66 1.15 0.96
CA ILE A 142 -8.14 0.36 -0.17
C ILE A 142 -9.20 0.21 -1.27
N ASN A 143 -10.39 -0.30 -0.96
CA ASN A 143 -11.42 -0.48 -1.98
C ASN A 143 -12.11 0.85 -2.30
N GLY A 144 -12.63 1.55 -1.28
CA GLY A 144 -13.43 2.76 -1.48
C GLY A 144 -12.65 3.97 -1.98
N VAL A 145 -11.49 4.26 -1.39
CA VAL A 145 -10.69 5.42 -1.79
C VAL A 145 -9.74 5.08 -2.94
N LEU A 146 -8.86 4.10 -2.78
CA LEU A 146 -7.82 3.85 -3.77
C LEU A 146 -8.37 3.22 -5.05
N LYS A 147 -9.08 2.09 -4.95
CA LYS A 147 -9.57 1.37 -6.15
C LYS A 147 -10.74 2.11 -6.80
N ASP A 148 -11.76 2.48 -6.02
CA ASP A 148 -12.99 3.04 -6.56
C ASP A 148 -12.86 4.55 -6.85
N ARG A 149 -12.54 5.36 -5.84
CA ARG A 149 -12.53 6.83 -6.00
C ARG A 149 -11.36 7.35 -6.84
N MET A 150 -10.14 6.86 -6.60
CA MET A 150 -8.96 7.27 -7.37
C MET A 150 -8.87 6.53 -8.72
N GLY A 151 -9.62 5.43 -8.90
CA GLY A 151 -9.61 4.66 -10.15
C GLY A 151 -8.34 3.83 -10.33
N PHE A 152 -7.72 3.33 -9.25
CA PHE A 152 -6.52 2.52 -9.36
C PHE A 152 -6.81 1.15 -10.00
N GLU A 153 -6.23 0.91 -11.18
CA GLU A 153 -6.40 -0.33 -11.95
C GLU A 153 -5.25 -1.33 -11.76
N GLY A 154 -4.18 -0.96 -11.04
CA GLY A 154 -3.09 -1.86 -10.68
C GLY A 154 -3.45 -2.84 -9.57
N PHE A 155 -2.43 -3.45 -8.96
CA PHE A 155 -2.63 -4.37 -7.83
C PHE A 155 -1.99 -3.85 -6.53
N VAL A 156 -2.62 -4.18 -5.41
CA VAL A 156 -2.22 -3.80 -4.06
C VAL A 156 -1.40 -4.93 -3.44
N ILE A 157 -0.16 -4.66 -3.05
CA ILE A 157 0.74 -5.64 -2.41
C ILE A 157 0.94 -5.30 -0.92
N SER A 158 0.85 -6.26 0.00
CA SER A 158 1.24 -6.01 1.40
C SER A 158 2.71 -5.62 1.55
N ASP A 159 3.05 -4.89 2.61
CA ASP A 159 4.44 -4.82 3.05
C ASP A 159 4.86 -6.17 3.67
N TRP A 160 6.14 -6.32 3.98
CA TRP A 160 6.76 -7.55 4.47
C TRP A 160 6.09 -8.07 5.74
N GLN A 161 5.42 -9.22 5.66
CA GLN A 161 4.69 -9.81 6.81
C GLN A 161 3.70 -8.85 7.49
N ALA A 162 3.22 -7.84 6.77
CA ALA A 162 2.43 -6.78 7.41
C ALA A 162 1.06 -7.26 7.89
N ILE A 163 0.50 -8.29 7.23
CA ILE A 163 -0.77 -8.88 7.68
C ILE A 163 -0.62 -9.58 9.03
N ASP A 164 0.60 -10.00 9.41
CA ASP A 164 0.87 -10.65 10.71
C ASP A 164 0.84 -9.63 11.87
N GLN A 165 0.76 -8.32 11.58
CA GLN A 165 0.55 -7.26 12.58
C GLN A 165 -0.93 -6.91 12.77
N LEU A 166 -1.84 -7.58 12.05
CA LEU A 166 -3.27 -7.40 12.27
C LEU A 166 -3.66 -8.01 13.62
N PRO A 167 -4.70 -7.45 14.28
CA PRO A 167 -5.19 -8.04 15.52
C PRO A 167 -5.97 -9.33 15.21
N GLY A 168 -5.55 -10.43 15.81
CA GLY A 168 -6.29 -11.68 15.73
C GLY A 168 -5.41 -12.91 15.65
N ASP A 169 -5.89 -13.89 14.89
CA ASP A 169 -5.14 -15.08 14.50
C ASP A 169 -4.83 -15.06 12.99
N HIS A 170 -3.87 -15.91 12.60
CA HIS A 170 -3.42 -16.01 11.21
C HIS A 170 -4.55 -16.19 10.19
N ALA A 171 -5.59 -16.97 10.51
CA ALA A 171 -6.72 -17.16 9.59
C ALA A 171 -7.56 -15.89 9.46
N SER A 172 -7.80 -15.19 10.56
CA SER A 172 -8.47 -13.90 10.57
C SER A 172 -7.66 -12.81 9.88
N ASP A 173 -6.33 -12.83 9.96
CA ASP A 173 -5.43 -11.87 9.32
C ASP A 173 -5.44 -12.03 7.80
N VAL A 174 -5.36 -13.28 7.32
CA VAL A 174 -5.51 -13.62 5.90
C VAL A 174 -6.87 -13.18 5.39
N ARG A 175 -7.96 -13.53 6.09
CA ARG A 175 -9.32 -13.13 5.70
C ARG A 175 -9.48 -11.61 5.63
N THR A 176 -9.04 -10.92 6.68
CA THR A 176 -9.25 -9.48 6.82
C THR A 176 -8.47 -8.72 5.76
N SER A 177 -7.19 -9.03 5.56
CA SER A 177 -6.35 -8.36 4.57
C SER A 177 -6.82 -8.58 3.13
N VAL A 178 -7.19 -9.82 2.77
CA VAL A 178 -7.67 -10.13 1.42
C VAL A 178 -9.02 -9.46 1.16
N ASN A 179 -9.96 -9.50 2.12
CA ASN A 179 -11.25 -8.81 1.97
C ASN A 179 -11.12 -7.28 2.03
N ALA A 180 -10.11 -6.74 2.71
CA ALA A 180 -9.78 -5.31 2.67
C ALA A 180 -9.33 -4.86 1.27
N GLY A 181 -8.95 -5.79 0.39
CA GLY A 181 -8.67 -5.51 -1.01
C GLY A 181 -7.21 -5.68 -1.40
N LEU A 182 -6.38 -6.28 -0.54
CA LEU A 182 -5.04 -6.68 -0.96
C LEU A 182 -5.12 -7.76 -2.04
N ASP A 183 -4.26 -7.62 -3.05
CA ASP A 183 -4.23 -8.49 -4.22
C ASP A 183 -3.06 -9.48 -4.15
N MET A 184 -1.92 -9.03 -3.60
CA MET A 184 -0.72 -9.84 -3.39
C MET A 184 -0.24 -9.71 -1.95
N ILE A 185 0.09 -10.84 -1.30
CA ILE A 185 0.59 -10.84 0.08
C ILE A 185 2.07 -11.20 0.11
N MET A 186 2.87 -10.31 0.68
CA MET A 186 4.30 -10.51 0.92
C MET A 186 4.49 -11.29 2.24
N VAL A 187 4.33 -12.62 2.17
CA VAL A 187 4.47 -13.59 3.29
C VAL A 187 5.92 -13.97 3.62
N PRO A 188 6.90 -13.40 2.91
CA PRO A 188 8.12 -13.99 2.28
C PRO A 188 8.55 -15.46 2.52
N THR A 189 8.23 -16.08 3.66
CA THR A 189 8.79 -17.37 4.09
C THR A 189 7.71 -18.43 4.26
N ALA A 190 6.65 -18.16 5.02
CA ALA A 190 5.58 -19.11 5.36
C ALA A 190 4.50 -19.26 4.25
N TYR A 191 4.90 -19.21 2.97
CA TYR A 191 3.96 -19.17 1.84
C TYR A 191 3.07 -20.41 1.74
N GLN A 192 3.52 -21.56 2.22
CA GLN A 192 2.74 -22.81 2.23
C GLN A 192 1.56 -22.70 3.19
N ASP A 193 1.79 -22.20 4.40
CA ASP A 193 0.77 -22.01 5.42
C ASP A 193 -0.23 -20.94 4.97
N PHE A 194 0.24 -19.79 4.48
CA PHE A 194 -0.63 -18.77 3.88
C PHE A 194 -1.50 -19.34 2.76
N THR A 195 -0.92 -20.10 1.82
CA THR A 195 -1.66 -20.67 0.69
C THR A 195 -2.73 -21.66 1.16
N LYS A 196 -2.42 -22.47 2.17
CA LYS A 196 -3.37 -23.41 2.77
C LYS A 196 -4.52 -22.64 3.44
N THR A 197 -4.21 -21.69 4.31
CA THR A 197 -5.18 -20.87 5.03
C THR A 197 -6.10 -20.10 4.06
N LEU A 198 -5.53 -19.48 3.03
CA LEU A 198 -6.32 -18.77 1.99
C LEU A 198 -7.33 -19.70 1.30
N LYS A 199 -6.91 -20.92 0.93
CA LYS A 199 -7.81 -21.91 0.33
C LYS A 199 -8.91 -22.35 1.29
N GLU A 200 -8.60 -22.51 2.58
CA GLU A 200 -9.58 -22.85 3.60
C GLU A 200 -10.59 -21.73 3.83
N GLU A 201 -10.16 -20.46 3.87
CA GLU A 201 -11.04 -19.29 3.98
C GLU A 201 -11.95 -19.13 2.75
N VAL A 202 -11.45 -19.41 1.54
CA VAL A 202 -12.26 -19.41 0.31
C VAL A 202 -13.25 -20.58 0.31
N ALA A 203 -12.82 -21.80 0.65
CA ALA A 203 -13.70 -22.96 0.71
C ALA A 203 -14.80 -22.81 1.77
N ALA A 204 -14.52 -22.09 2.85
CA ALA A 204 -15.49 -21.75 3.87
C ALA A 204 -16.40 -20.56 3.51
N GLY A 205 -16.23 -19.94 2.33
CA GLY A 205 -17.02 -18.81 1.86
C GLY A 205 -16.76 -17.49 2.58
N ARG A 206 -15.69 -17.40 3.39
CA ARG A 206 -15.31 -16.19 4.13
C ARG A 206 -14.49 -15.22 3.28
N ILE A 207 -13.87 -15.72 2.21
CA ILE A 207 -13.33 -14.92 1.11
C ILE A 207 -14.07 -15.36 -0.16
N GLY A 208 -14.77 -14.44 -0.81
CA GLY A 208 -15.55 -14.76 -2.01
C GLY A 208 -14.66 -15.05 -3.23
N GLN A 209 -15.08 -15.96 -4.10
CA GLN A 209 -14.37 -16.24 -5.36
C GLN A 209 -14.16 -14.97 -6.19
N ALA A 210 -15.14 -14.07 -6.23
CA ALA A 210 -15.03 -12.79 -6.94
C ALA A 210 -13.88 -11.90 -6.41
N ARG A 211 -13.54 -11.96 -5.12
CA ARG A 211 -12.40 -11.23 -4.54
C ARG A 211 -11.07 -11.81 -5.03
N ILE A 212 -10.99 -13.14 -5.13
CA ILE A 212 -9.83 -13.83 -5.71
C ILE A 212 -9.70 -13.50 -7.20
N ASP A 213 -10.80 -13.52 -7.94
CA ASP A 213 -10.81 -13.21 -9.37
C ASP A 213 -10.37 -11.75 -9.63
N ASP A 214 -10.83 -10.78 -8.85
CA ASP A 214 -10.36 -9.38 -8.95
C ASP A 214 -8.86 -9.27 -8.66
N ALA A 215 -8.37 -9.88 -7.58
CA ALA A 215 -6.96 -9.85 -7.21
C ALA A 215 -6.07 -10.47 -8.32
N VAL A 216 -6.47 -11.63 -8.83
CA VAL A 216 -5.74 -12.32 -9.89
C VAL A 216 -5.79 -11.51 -11.19
N ALA A 217 -6.95 -10.95 -11.57
CA ALA A 217 -7.08 -10.12 -12.76
C ALA A 217 -6.13 -8.92 -12.71
N ARG A 218 -6.08 -8.18 -11.59
CA ARG A 218 -5.17 -7.04 -11.41
C ARG A 218 -3.70 -7.44 -11.53
N ILE A 219 -3.31 -8.56 -10.92
CA ILE A 219 -1.93 -9.08 -11.03
C ILE A 219 -1.59 -9.46 -12.47
N LEU A 220 -2.52 -10.13 -13.18
CA LEU A 220 -2.28 -10.56 -14.55
C LEU A 220 -2.25 -9.38 -15.53
N THR A 221 -3.10 -8.37 -15.36
CA THR A 221 -3.08 -7.13 -16.16
C THR A 221 -1.73 -6.41 -16.07
N GLN A 222 -1.07 -6.40 -14.90
CA GLN A 222 0.27 -5.79 -14.80
C GLN A 222 1.39 -6.67 -15.38
N LYS A 223 1.11 -7.96 -15.64
CA LYS A 223 2.08 -8.91 -16.22
C LYS A 223 2.00 -9.01 -17.74
N PHE A 224 0.86 -8.69 -18.36
CA PHE A 224 0.56 -8.95 -19.77
C PHE A 224 -0.02 -7.73 -20.47
#